data_AF-A0A133KPZ5-F1
#
_entry.id   AF-A0A133KPZ5-F1
#
_cell.length_a   1.000
_cell.length_b   1.000
_cell.length_c   1.000
_cell.angle_alpha   90.00
_cell.angle_beta   90.00
_cell.angle_gamma   90.00
#
_symmetry.space_group_name_H-M   'P 1'
#
loop_
_entity.id
_entity.type
_entity.pdbx_description
1 polymer ?
#
loop_
_entity_poly.entity_id
_entity_poly.type
_entity_poly.pdbx_seq_one_letter_code
_entity_poly.pdbx_strand_id
1 'polypeptide(L)'
;MIEHPEAGRVDPIAGDVRAVRRDGHERCGAGKIKAALERRGVTASGRRIVSIMRRRGVTGAYARGTSEPHRTRADGAGLANILGREFDGYGPRAHLAGGLTYVRVGGEWAYVCPLIDLANRGIAGHGADTGR
;
A
#
# COMPACT_ATOMS: atom_id res chain seq x y z
N MET A 1 -43.17 14.78 17.56
CA MET A 1 -42.01 14.78 18.49
C MET A 1 -40.82 15.25 17.66
N ILE A 2 -40.03 16.19 18.19
CA ILE A 2 -39.28 17.21 17.45
C ILE A 2 -38.34 16.63 16.38
N GLU A 3 -38.62 16.94 15.12
CA GLU A 3 -37.73 16.73 13.98
C GLU A 3 -36.57 17.73 14.12
N HIS A 4 -35.36 17.26 14.44
CA HIS A 4 -34.15 18.08 14.39
C HIS A 4 -33.61 18.08 12.95
N PRO A 5 -33.61 19.22 12.22
CA PRO A 5 -33.03 19.28 10.90
C PRO A 5 -31.51 19.44 11.06
N GLU A 6 -30.75 18.35 11.07
CA GLU A 6 -29.27 18.42 11.02
C GLU A 6 -28.79 18.68 9.58
N ALA A 7 -29.28 19.78 8.99
CA ALA A 7 -28.77 20.31 7.74
C ALA A 7 -27.38 20.94 7.98
N GLY A 8 -26.34 20.20 7.60
CA GLY A 8 -25.31 20.76 6.73
C GLY A 8 -24.34 21.81 7.30
N ARG A 9 -23.96 21.79 8.59
CA ARG A 9 -22.79 22.58 9.01
C ARG A 9 -21.50 21.87 8.56
N VAL A 10 -20.96 22.31 7.43
CA VAL A 10 -19.63 21.90 6.96
C VAL A 10 -18.61 22.28 8.04
N ASP A 11 -17.77 21.33 8.44
CA ASP A 11 -16.72 21.59 9.43
C ASP A 11 -15.81 22.74 8.94
N PRO A 12 -15.53 23.78 9.77
CA PRO A 12 -14.73 24.94 9.36
C PRO A 12 -13.38 24.59 8.69
N ILE A 13 -12.74 23.48 9.10
CA ILE A 13 -11.44 23.08 8.54
C ILE A 13 -11.58 22.22 7.27
N ALA A 14 -12.80 21.90 6.85
CA ALA A 14 -13.02 21.00 5.71
C ALA A 14 -12.57 21.60 4.38
N GLY A 15 -12.52 22.94 4.27
CA GLY A 15 -11.89 23.65 3.16
C GLY A 15 -10.38 23.36 3.11
N ASP A 16 -9.70 23.54 4.24
CA ASP A 16 -8.25 23.34 4.34
C ASP A 16 -7.83 21.88 4.14
N VAL A 17 -8.59 20.94 4.70
CA VAL A 17 -8.40 19.49 4.47
C VAL A 17 -8.47 19.16 2.97
N ARG A 18 -9.41 19.78 2.23
CA ARG A 18 -9.54 19.58 0.78
C ARG A 18 -8.38 20.21 0.02
N ALA A 19 -7.99 21.44 0.37
CA ALA A 19 -6.88 22.14 -0.27
C ALA A 19 -5.58 21.33 -0.12
N VAL A 20 -5.22 20.94 1.10
CA VAL A 20 -4.04 20.12 1.40
C VAL A 20 -4.05 18.79 0.63
N ARG A 21 -5.22 18.14 0.51
CA ARG A 21 -5.33 16.89 -0.25
C ARG A 21 -5.14 17.11 -1.75
N ARG A 22 -5.70 18.18 -2.31
CA ARG A 22 -5.52 18.54 -3.73
C ARG A 22 -4.06 18.86 -4.03
N ASP A 23 -3.40 19.63 -3.17
CA ASP A 23 -1.97 19.95 -3.29
C ASP A 23 -1.11 18.67 -3.24
N GLY A 24 -1.56 17.67 -2.48
CA GLY A 24 -0.94 16.35 -2.39
C GLY A 24 -1.41 15.32 -3.42
N HIS A 25 -1.93 15.76 -4.58
CA HIS A 25 -2.42 14.91 -5.67
C HIS A 25 -3.42 13.84 -5.24
N GLU A 26 -4.26 14.16 -4.25
CA GLU A 26 -5.28 13.27 -3.69
C GLU A 26 -4.75 11.99 -3.00
N ARG A 27 -3.43 11.89 -2.83
CA ARG A 27 -2.76 10.71 -2.21
C ARG A 27 -2.62 10.84 -0.70
N CYS A 28 -2.75 12.05 -0.16
CA CYS A 28 -2.56 12.31 1.27
C CYS A 28 -3.63 11.61 2.13
N GLY A 29 -3.16 10.76 3.04
CA GLY A 29 -3.95 10.24 4.15
C GLY A 29 -4.04 11.22 5.32
N ALA A 30 -4.89 10.93 6.30
CA ALA A 30 -5.17 11.82 7.43
C ALA A 30 -3.92 12.30 8.19
N GLY A 31 -2.90 11.45 8.35
CA GLY A 31 -1.63 11.83 8.99
C GLY A 31 -0.86 12.90 8.22
N LYS A 32 -0.72 12.74 6.89
CA LYS A 32 -0.08 13.75 6.03
C LYS A 32 -0.87 15.05 5.99
N ILE A 33 -2.21 14.94 5.98
CA ILE A 33 -3.09 16.12 6.05
C ILE A 33 -2.89 16.85 7.37
N LYS A 34 -2.84 16.13 8.51
CA LYS A 34 -2.60 16.71 9.82
C LYS A 34 -1.28 17.50 9.87
N ALA A 35 -0.18 16.90 9.44
CA ALA A 35 1.13 17.55 9.44
C ALA A 35 1.18 18.80 8.53
N ALA A 36 0.46 18.78 7.40
CA ALA A 36 0.36 19.94 6.52
C ALA A 36 -0.55 21.05 7.10
N LEU A 37 -1.61 20.70 7.82
CA LEU A 37 -2.45 21.66 8.54
C LEU A 37 -1.70 22.31 9.71
N GLU A 38 -0.94 21.52 10.48
CA GLU A 38 -0.08 22.03 11.56
C GLU A 38 0.95 23.05 11.05
N ARG A 39 1.58 22.78 9.90
CA ARG A 39 2.48 23.74 9.22
C ARG A 39 1.77 25.03 8.76
N ARG A 40 0.45 24.99 8.57
CA ARG A 40 -0.39 26.15 8.22
C ARG A 40 -1.01 26.83 9.45
N GLY A 41 -0.64 26.41 10.67
CA GLY A 41 -1.18 26.93 11.92
C GLY A 41 -2.59 26.43 12.26
N VAL A 42 -3.10 25.42 11.56
CA VAL A 42 -4.43 24.84 11.78
C VAL A 42 -4.32 23.57 12.62
N THR A 43 -4.75 23.65 13.87
CA THR A 43 -4.75 22.51 14.80
C THR A 43 -6.02 21.68 14.65
N ALA A 44 -5.87 20.41 14.25
CA ALA A 44 -6.98 19.48 14.13
C ALA A 44 -6.58 18.05 14.54
N SER A 45 -7.48 17.33 15.21
CA SER A 45 -7.25 15.94 15.57
C SER A 45 -7.35 15.02 14.34
N GLY A 46 -6.57 13.93 14.34
CA GLY A 46 -6.64 12.93 13.28
C GLY A 46 -8.05 12.35 13.11
N ARG A 47 -8.79 12.14 14.20
CA ARG A 47 -10.19 11.67 14.19
C ARG A 47 -11.12 12.67 13.49
N ARG A 48 -10.96 13.98 13.72
CA ARG A 48 -11.74 15.02 13.05
C ARG A 48 -11.46 15.04 11.55
N ILE A 49 -10.18 14.96 11.16
CA ILE A 49 -9.76 14.87 9.75
C ILE A 49 -10.35 13.63 9.07
N VAL A 50 -10.25 12.45 9.70
CA VAL A 50 -10.85 11.21 9.18
C VAL A 50 -12.37 11.33 9.04
N SER A 51 -13.06 11.95 10.00
CA SER A 51 -14.51 12.19 9.93
C SER A 51 -14.88 13.08 8.73
N ILE A 52 -14.14 14.18 8.52
CA ILE A 52 -14.33 15.08 7.37
C ILE A 52 -14.08 14.35 6.05
N MET A 53 -13.03 13.55 5.98
CA MET A 53 -12.71 12.73 4.81
C MET A 53 -13.84 11.73 4.52
N ARG A 54 -14.32 11.00 5.54
CA ARG A 54 -15.42 10.02 5.41
C ARG A 54 -16.74 10.67 4.95
N ARG A 55 -17.13 11.81 5.54
CA ARG A 55 -18.34 12.56 5.15
C ARG A 55 -18.32 13.02 3.69
N ARG A 56 -17.14 13.10 3.07
CA ARG A 56 -16.95 13.48 1.66
C ARG A 56 -16.69 12.30 0.73
N GLY A 57 -16.82 11.05 1.20
CA GLY A 57 -16.55 9.85 0.41
C GLY A 57 -15.06 9.61 0.13
N VAL A 58 -14.19 10.25 0.91
CA VAL A 58 -12.75 10.29 0.68
C VAL A 58 -12.05 9.36 1.65
N THR A 59 -11.29 8.40 1.14
CA THR A 59 -10.42 7.51 1.94
C THR A 59 -8.95 7.81 1.65
N GLY A 60 -8.08 7.67 2.64
CA GLY A 60 -6.63 7.81 2.44
C GLY A 60 -6.09 6.70 1.56
N ALA A 61 -5.14 7.02 0.66
CA ALA A 61 -4.54 6.03 -0.23
C ALA A 61 -4.00 4.79 0.51
N TYR A 62 -3.49 4.97 1.74
CA TYR A 62 -2.96 3.89 2.58
C TYR A 62 -4.00 2.93 3.18
N ALA A 63 -5.29 3.25 3.15
CA ALA A 63 -6.33 2.28 3.51
C ALA A 63 -6.73 1.40 2.32
N ARG A 64 -6.32 1.76 1.09
CA ARG A 64 -6.17 0.79 0.02
C ARG A 64 -4.80 0.14 0.24
N GLY A 65 -4.80 -1.08 0.77
CA GLY A 65 -3.65 -1.97 0.67
C GLY A 65 -3.43 -2.35 -0.78
N THR A 66 -3.06 -1.39 -1.62
CA THR A 66 -2.58 -1.63 -2.97
C THR A 66 -1.09 -1.37 -2.90
N SER A 67 -0.31 -2.44 -2.78
CA SER A 67 0.96 -2.48 -3.50
C SER A 67 0.61 -2.06 -4.92
N GLU A 68 0.95 -0.83 -5.29
CA GLU A 68 0.85 -0.41 -6.68
C GLU A 68 1.90 -1.26 -7.40
N PRO A 69 1.53 -2.23 -8.25
CA PRO A 69 2.53 -2.87 -9.08
C PRO A 69 3.14 -1.73 -9.86
N HIS A 70 4.44 -1.49 -9.67
CA HIS A 70 5.13 -0.47 -10.41
C HIS A 70 4.81 -0.73 -11.88
N ARG A 71 4.06 0.17 -12.52
CA ARG A 71 3.77 0.12 -13.97
C ARG A 71 5.02 0.52 -14.76
N THR A 72 6.20 0.16 -14.27
CA THR A 72 7.30 -0.09 -15.19
C THR A 72 6.85 -1.29 -16.00
N ARG A 73 6.69 -1.15 -17.31
CA ARG A 73 6.55 -2.33 -18.18
C ARG A 73 7.75 -3.21 -17.88
N ALA A 74 7.57 -4.28 -17.09
CA ALA A 74 8.51 -5.36 -17.04
C ALA A 74 8.59 -5.85 -18.49
N ASP A 75 9.74 -5.58 -19.10
CA ASP A 75 10.20 -6.03 -20.41
C ASP A 75 9.12 -6.03 -21.50
N GLY A 76 9.13 -5.03 -22.36
CA GLY A 76 8.25 -4.94 -23.55
C GLY A 76 8.45 -6.05 -24.59
N ALA A 77 9.23 -7.10 -24.29
CA ALA A 77 9.24 -8.31 -25.06
C ALA A 77 7.91 -9.04 -24.83
N GLY A 78 7.15 -9.29 -25.89
CA GLY A 78 5.93 -10.10 -25.86
C GLY A 78 6.24 -11.58 -25.60
N LEU A 79 6.97 -11.88 -24.52
CA LEU A 79 7.23 -13.24 -24.10
C LEU A 79 5.93 -13.85 -23.62
N ALA A 80 5.59 -15.03 -24.15
CA ALA A 80 4.42 -15.76 -23.69
C ALA A 80 4.56 -16.06 -22.19
N ASN A 81 3.62 -15.58 -21.39
CA ASN A 81 3.48 -15.99 -20.00
C ASN A 81 2.89 -17.40 -19.98
N ILE A 82 3.75 -18.43 -20.03
CA ILE A 82 3.36 -19.84 -20.13
C ILE A 82 2.40 -20.24 -19.00
N LEU A 83 2.58 -19.69 -17.80
CA LEU A 83 1.73 -19.97 -16.64
C LEU A 83 0.45 -19.13 -16.58
N GLY A 84 0.32 -18.07 -17.40
CA GLY A 84 -0.86 -17.19 -17.36
C GLY A 84 -1.09 -16.46 -16.03
N ARG A 85 -0.15 -16.53 -15.07
CA ARG A 85 -0.37 -16.21 -13.63
C ARG A 85 -1.43 -17.07 -12.94
N GLU A 86 -1.77 -18.21 -13.52
CA GLU A 86 -2.59 -19.25 -12.92
C GLU A 86 -1.65 -20.15 -12.12
N PHE A 87 -1.70 -20.03 -10.79
CA PHE A 87 -0.83 -20.80 -9.89
C PHE A 87 -1.60 -21.90 -9.14
N ASP A 88 -2.93 -21.81 -9.15
CA ASP A 88 -3.82 -22.75 -8.47
C ASP A 88 -4.12 -23.97 -9.38
N GLY A 89 -4.49 -25.10 -8.77
CA GLY A 89 -4.90 -26.31 -9.51
C GLY A 89 -3.76 -27.23 -9.96
N TYR A 90 -2.51 -26.82 -9.82
CA TYR A 90 -1.34 -27.66 -10.03
C TYR A 90 -0.97 -28.46 -8.78
N GLY A 91 -0.38 -29.65 -8.97
CA GLY A 91 0.16 -30.44 -7.87
C GLY A 91 1.33 -29.73 -7.17
N PRO A 92 1.62 -30.04 -5.89
CA PRO A 92 2.77 -29.49 -5.18
C PRO A 92 4.07 -29.70 -5.98
N ARG A 93 4.92 -28.67 -5.97
CA ARG A 93 6.24 -28.61 -6.64
C ARG A 93 6.19 -28.70 -8.17
N ALA A 94 5.03 -28.57 -8.81
CA ALA A 94 4.92 -28.52 -10.26
C ALA A 94 5.57 -27.27 -10.86
N HIS A 95 5.44 -26.13 -10.18
CA HIS A 95 6.02 -24.86 -10.61
C HIS A 95 6.71 -24.17 -9.43
N LEU A 96 8.02 -23.99 -9.54
CA LEU A 96 8.84 -23.31 -8.54
C LEU A 96 9.27 -21.94 -9.06
N ALA A 97 9.17 -20.93 -8.20
CA ALA A 97 9.74 -19.62 -8.43
C ALA A 97 10.91 -19.39 -7.50
N GLY A 98 12.05 -18.99 -8.07
CA GLY A 98 13.21 -18.52 -7.33
C GLY A 98 13.29 -16.99 -7.36
N GLY A 99 13.88 -16.41 -6.32
CA GLY A 99 14.28 -15.01 -6.31
C GLY A 99 15.49 -14.83 -5.42
N LEU A 100 16.25 -13.76 -5.63
CA LEU A 100 17.33 -13.34 -4.73
C LEU A 100 16.81 -12.17 -3.88
N THR A 101 17.01 -12.24 -2.57
CA THR A 101 16.70 -11.16 -1.64
C THR A 101 17.83 -10.94 -0.65
N TYR A 102 17.83 -9.76 -0.04
CA TYR A 102 18.84 -9.32 0.91
C TYR A 102 18.18 -9.18 2.27
N VAL A 103 18.73 -9.85 3.28
CA VAL A 103 18.25 -9.78 4.66
C VAL A 103 19.36 -9.29 5.57
N ARG A 104 19.00 -8.54 6.61
CA ARG A 104 19.97 -8.07 7.60
C ARG A 104 20.03 -9.07 8.76
N VAL A 105 21.20 -9.65 9.00
CA VAL A 105 21.44 -10.62 10.09
C VAL A 105 22.70 -10.21 10.84
N GLY A 106 22.64 -10.10 12.16
CA GLY A 106 23.82 -9.79 12.99
C GLY A 106 24.49 -8.46 12.65
N GLY A 107 23.76 -7.49 12.09
CA GLY A 107 24.34 -6.22 11.65
C GLY A 107 25.04 -6.29 10.30
N GLU A 108 24.92 -7.37 9.53
CA GLU A 108 25.48 -7.55 8.19
C GLU A 108 24.40 -7.91 7.17
N TRP A 109 24.70 -7.75 5.87
CA TRP A 109 23.81 -8.20 4.79
C TRP A 109 24.10 -9.66 4.46
N ALA A 110 23.05 -10.46 4.37
CA ALA A 110 23.08 -11.81 3.81
C ALA A 110 22.19 -11.87 2.57
N TYR A 111 22.64 -12.64 1.59
CA TYR A 111 21.96 -12.95 0.34
C TYR A 111 21.21 -14.24 0.53
N VAL A 112 19.90 -14.26 0.23
CA VAL A 112 19.06 -15.44 0.39
C VAL A 112 18.29 -15.68 -0.91
N CYS A 113 18.33 -16.93 -1.36
CA CYS A 113 17.61 -17.40 -2.54
C CYS A 113 16.57 -18.46 -2.14
N PRO A 114 15.33 -18.08 -1.79
CA PRO A 114 14.26 -19.06 -1.59
C PRO A 114 13.74 -19.60 -2.93
N LEU A 115 13.49 -20.91 -2.98
CA LEU A 115 12.67 -21.56 -4.00
C LEU A 115 11.27 -21.77 -3.41
N ILE A 116 10.28 -21.12 -3.99
CA ILE A 116 8.90 -21.11 -3.51
C ILE A 116 8.02 -21.88 -4.50
N ASP A 117 7.22 -22.80 -3.97
CA ASP A 117 6.17 -23.47 -4.72
C ASP A 117 5.01 -22.49 -5.00
N LEU A 118 4.67 -22.31 -6.27
CA LEU A 118 3.63 -21.36 -6.66
C LEU A 118 2.23 -21.79 -6.26
N ALA A 119 1.96 -23.10 -6.14
CA ALA A 119 0.64 -23.64 -5.85
C ALA A 119 0.25 -23.51 -4.37
N ASN A 120 1.20 -23.73 -3.45
CA ASN A 120 0.94 -23.70 -2.01
C ASN A 120 1.75 -22.63 -1.24
N ARG A 121 2.62 -21.89 -1.92
CA ARG A 121 3.51 -20.85 -1.34
C ARG A 121 4.50 -21.39 -0.30
N GLY A 122 4.68 -22.71 -0.23
CA GLY A 122 5.67 -23.36 0.61
C GLY A 122 7.08 -23.18 0.08
N ILE A 123 8.06 -23.25 0.98
CA ILE A 123 9.48 -23.21 0.62
C ILE A 123 9.90 -24.64 0.21
N ALA A 124 10.29 -24.80 -1.05
CA ALA A 124 10.81 -26.06 -1.58
C ALA A 124 12.32 -26.23 -1.30
N GLY A 125 13.03 -25.12 -1.11
CA GLY A 125 14.45 -25.08 -0.77
C GLY A 125 14.95 -23.65 -0.60
N HIS A 126 16.16 -23.49 -0.09
CA HIS A 126 16.81 -22.18 0.02
C HIS A 126 18.32 -22.29 -0.11
N GLY A 127 18.95 -21.21 -0.58
CA GLY A 127 20.38 -20.95 -0.40
C GLY A 127 20.57 -19.66 0.37
N ALA A 128 21.64 -19.56 1.16
CA ALA A 128 22.02 -18.32 1.80
C ALA A 128 23.54 -18.19 1.83
N ASP A 129 24.04 -16.98 1.64
CA ASP A 129 25.46 -16.65 1.70
C ASP A 129 25.64 -15.23 2.26
N THR A 130 26.71 -15.00 3.00
CA THR A 130 27.13 -13.67 3.47
C THR A 130 28.17 -13.03 2.54
N GLY A 131 28.64 -13.77 1.52
CA GLY A 131 29.63 -13.30 0.57
C GLY A 131 31.02 -13.13 1.19
N ARG A 132 31.33 -13.92 2.23
CA ARG A 132 32.62 -13.95 2.94
C ARG A 132 33.42 -15.20 2.64
#